data_AF-A0A8F7UWU4-F1
#
_entry.id   AF-A0A8F7UWU4-F1
#
_cell.length_a   1.000
_cell.length_b   1.000
_cell.length_c   1.000
_cell.angle_alpha   90.00
_cell.angle_beta   90.00
_cell.angle_gamma   90.00
#
_symmetry.space_group_name_H-M   'P 1'
#
loop_
_entity.id
_entity.type
_entity.pdbx_description
1 polymer ?
#
loop_
_entity_poly.entity_id
_entity_poly.type
_entity_poly.pdbx_seq_one_letter_code
_entity_poly.pdbx_strand_id
1 'polypeptide(L)'
;MIMLHNRLTTLPQLPESLRFLNCSSNELTALPTLPDALDSLYCYANRLETLPALPDGLQELGYIGNPLTTLPELPASLIILNNDWSAGGAIAPPSFIQSIGYWFPFSQRAETLTRFERIASEENAEIFSHFLNRLRYRYRDPQYDDFRSQVKECLIRLADKPELREKLFLCAYDSTLNCDDRISLTWNVMRVAEMAFTVEQEGHENNLPEMIDIARQVFRIESLTEFANRKIQQFLKVNNTFNEDLEVILGLQTRLRSALNLTHVAPDMYFFRSSHLTEIDLKNAERQVRGEENSRFESWLNNWEPWQMLLKRIDPQWYETAIDEKYAFVNGPDFKNRLDEKFQLHQVPPEARDDASHTLGKIVLAEKTQEIFVSQTRKILAVKEHSSLLEPVWTE
;
A
#
# COMPACT_ATOMS: atom_id res chain seq x y z
N MET A 1 7.53 27.78 -23.48
CA MET A 1 7.64 29.06 -22.76
C MET A 1 7.62 28.78 -21.27
N ILE A 2 8.59 29.30 -20.51
CA ILE A 2 8.75 29.05 -19.07
C ILE A 2 8.90 30.39 -18.36
N MET A 3 8.02 30.68 -17.38
CA MET A 3 8.03 31.91 -16.58
C MET A 3 7.66 31.61 -15.13
N LEU A 4 8.66 31.22 -14.34
CA LEU A 4 8.48 30.67 -12.99
C LEU A 4 8.90 31.68 -11.92
N HIS A 5 8.30 31.60 -10.73
CA HIS A 5 8.73 32.35 -9.54
C HIS A 5 8.83 33.87 -9.74
N ASN A 6 7.87 34.43 -10.47
CA ASN A 6 7.74 35.87 -10.62
C ASN A 6 6.51 36.36 -9.83
N ARG A 7 6.21 37.65 -9.93
CA ARG A 7 4.99 38.28 -9.38
C ARG A 7 4.04 38.69 -10.50
N LEU A 8 3.97 37.87 -11.55
CA LEU A 8 3.10 38.17 -12.69
C LEU A 8 1.64 38.01 -12.25
N THR A 9 0.83 39.02 -12.51
CA THR A 9 -0.62 38.98 -12.29
C THR A 9 -1.39 38.66 -13.56
N THR A 10 -0.77 38.81 -14.74
CA THR A 10 -1.34 38.51 -16.06
C THR A 10 -0.27 37.99 -17.02
N LEU A 11 -0.68 37.22 -18.02
CA LEU A 11 0.17 36.82 -19.16
C LEU A 11 -0.21 37.58 -20.44
N PRO A 12 0.75 37.85 -21.34
CA PRO A 12 0.44 38.35 -22.68
C PRO A 12 -0.23 37.26 -23.54
N GLN A 13 -0.73 37.65 -24.71
CA GLN A 13 -1.20 36.69 -25.71
C GLN A 13 -0.09 35.70 -26.08
N LEU A 14 -0.42 34.41 -26.12
CA LEU A 14 0.52 33.33 -26.38
C LEU A 14 0.73 33.15 -27.89
N PRO A 15 1.94 32.76 -28.34
CA PRO A 15 2.16 32.41 -29.75
C PRO A 15 1.36 31.17 -30.16
N GLU A 16 0.73 31.19 -31.34
CA GLU A 16 -0.05 30.06 -31.88
C GLU A 16 0.77 28.77 -32.05
N SER A 17 2.10 28.89 -32.21
CA SER A 17 3.01 27.74 -32.33
C SER A 17 3.49 27.16 -30.99
N LEU A 18 2.99 27.69 -29.87
CA LEU A 18 3.45 27.31 -28.55
C LEU A 18 2.95 25.90 -28.16
N ARG A 19 3.89 24.97 -28.00
CA ARG A 19 3.62 23.57 -27.59
C ARG A 19 3.70 23.30 -26.09
N PHE A 20 4.45 24.13 -25.37
CA PHE A 20 4.69 23.93 -23.94
C PHE A 20 4.60 25.27 -23.21
N LEU A 21 3.73 25.34 -22.19
CA LEU A 21 3.62 26.52 -21.31
C LEU A 21 3.79 26.12 -19.85
N ASN A 22 4.66 26.85 -19.18
CA ASN A 22 4.81 26.75 -17.75
C ASN A 22 4.90 28.14 -17.10
N CYS A 23 3.89 28.47 -16.30
CA CYS A 23 3.68 29.76 -15.64
C CYS A 23 3.49 29.61 -14.11
N SER A 24 4.02 28.52 -13.57
CA SER A 24 3.85 28.13 -12.16
C SER A 24 4.47 29.12 -11.18
N SER A 25 3.93 29.19 -9.96
CA SER A 25 4.40 30.05 -8.86
C SER A 25 4.44 31.55 -9.23
N ASN A 26 3.28 32.08 -9.61
CA ASN A 26 3.05 33.52 -9.87
C ASN A 26 1.80 33.99 -9.09
N GLU A 27 1.28 35.17 -9.41
CA GLU A 27 0.05 35.74 -8.82
C GLU A 27 -1.07 35.85 -9.88
N LEU A 28 -1.08 34.95 -10.88
CA LEU A 28 -2.03 34.99 -11.98
C LEU A 28 -3.45 34.74 -11.47
N THR A 29 -4.38 35.61 -11.82
CA THR A 29 -5.81 35.44 -11.51
C THR A 29 -6.59 34.84 -12.68
N ALA A 30 -6.03 34.89 -13.90
CA ALA A 30 -6.56 34.25 -15.09
C ALA A 30 -5.44 33.88 -16.08
N LEU A 31 -5.71 32.89 -16.94
CA LEU A 31 -4.88 32.56 -18.10
C LEU A 31 -5.52 33.14 -19.38
N PRO A 32 -4.71 33.56 -20.38
CA PRO A 32 -5.22 33.93 -21.70
C PRO A 32 -5.74 32.68 -22.44
N THR A 33 -6.37 32.88 -23.61
CA THR A 33 -6.71 31.78 -24.51
C THR A 33 -5.49 30.93 -24.82
N LEU A 34 -5.64 29.62 -24.68
CA LEU A 34 -4.57 28.66 -24.95
C LEU A 34 -4.52 28.36 -26.45
N PRO A 35 -3.34 28.28 -27.06
CA PRO A 35 -3.20 27.96 -28.48
C PRO A 35 -3.54 26.49 -28.74
N ASP A 36 -4.16 26.19 -29.89
CA ASP A 36 -4.61 24.83 -30.24
C ASP A 36 -3.48 23.79 -30.31
N ALA A 37 -2.25 24.26 -30.59
CA ALA A 37 -1.06 23.42 -30.69
C ALA A 37 -0.39 23.11 -29.34
N LEU A 38 -0.99 23.50 -28.21
CA LEU A 38 -0.42 23.29 -26.88
C LEU A 38 -0.52 21.82 -26.45
N ASP A 39 0.64 21.20 -26.20
CA ASP A 39 0.76 19.81 -25.77
C ASP A 39 0.79 19.70 -24.23
N SER A 40 1.43 20.65 -23.52
CA SER A 40 1.55 20.64 -22.05
C SER A 40 1.31 22.02 -21.41
N LEU A 41 0.52 22.05 -20.33
CA LEU A 41 0.25 23.24 -19.51
C LEU A 41 0.55 23.01 -18.03
N TYR A 42 1.44 23.83 -17.48
CA TYR A 42 1.76 23.91 -16.05
C TYR A 42 1.47 25.31 -15.50
N CYS A 43 0.51 25.42 -14.58
CA CYS A 43 0.05 26.67 -13.98
C CYS A 43 -0.05 26.60 -12.45
N TYR A 44 0.76 25.77 -11.81
CA TYR A 44 0.73 25.54 -10.37
C TYR A 44 0.83 26.84 -9.57
N ALA A 45 0.26 26.85 -8.36
CA ALA A 45 0.54 27.88 -7.36
C ALA A 45 0.32 29.32 -7.84
N ASN A 46 -0.87 29.55 -8.38
CA ASN A 46 -1.35 30.87 -8.79
C ASN A 46 -2.64 31.20 -8.01
N ARG A 47 -3.37 32.23 -8.44
CA ARG A 47 -4.66 32.64 -7.87
C ARG A 47 -5.80 32.41 -8.88
N LEU A 48 -5.69 31.37 -9.71
CA LEU A 48 -6.69 31.05 -10.72
C LEU A 48 -7.94 30.51 -10.04
N GLU A 49 -9.08 31.16 -10.26
CA GLU A 49 -10.40 30.66 -9.81
C GLU A 49 -11.07 29.77 -10.88
N THR A 50 -10.68 29.96 -12.14
CA THR A 50 -11.13 29.16 -13.30
C THR A 50 -9.99 28.94 -14.29
N LEU A 51 -10.06 27.86 -15.09
CA LEU A 51 -9.22 27.66 -16.27
C LEU A 51 -10.00 27.98 -17.56
N PRO A 52 -9.34 28.47 -18.62
CA PRO A 52 -9.94 28.61 -19.95
C PRO A 52 -10.22 27.23 -20.56
N ALA A 53 -10.91 27.20 -21.71
CA ALA A 53 -11.07 25.98 -22.49
C ALA A 53 -9.69 25.37 -22.81
N LEU A 54 -9.59 24.05 -22.62
CA LEU A 54 -8.37 23.30 -22.86
C LEU A 54 -8.32 22.87 -24.34
N PRO A 55 -7.17 22.98 -25.02
CA PRO A 55 -7.02 22.51 -26.39
C PRO A 55 -7.29 21.01 -26.53
N ASP A 56 -7.94 20.61 -27.63
CA ASP A 56 -8.29 19.22 -27.93
C ASP A 56 -7.07 18.27 -28.03
N GLY A 57 -5.87 18.82 -28.24
CA GLY A 57 -4.61 18.09 -28.33
C GLY A 57 -3.78 18.06 -27.05
N LEU A 58 -4.25 18.70 -25.96
CA LEU A 58 -3.49 18.81 -24.71
C LEU A 58 -3.28 17.42 -24.09
N GLN A 59 -2.04 17.09 -23.78
CA GLN A 59 -1.64 15.78 -23.23
C GLN A 59 -1.34 15.84 -21.73
N GLU A 60 -0.86 17.00 -21.25
CA GLU A 60 -0.46 17.17 -19.85
C GLU A 60 -1.01 18.47 -19.25
N LEU A 61 -1.59 18.36 -18.04
CA LEU A 61 -2.12 19.50 -17.30
C LEU A 61 -1.73 19.45 -15.82
N GLY A 62 -1.07 20.50 -15.34
CA GLY A 62 -0.79 20.73 -13.93
C GLY A 62 -1.34 22.07 -13.43
N TYR A 63 -2.23 22.05 -12.44
CA TYR A 63 -2.98 23.23 -11.98
C TYR A 63 -3.06 23.36 -10.45
N ILE A 64 -2.47 22.44 -9.70
CA ILE A 64 -2.51 22.40 -8.23
C ILE A 64 -1.98 23.69 -7.60
N GLY A 65 -2.55 24.07 -6.44
CA GLY A 65 -2.16 25.28 -5.71
C GLY A 65 -2.88 26.53 -6.18
N ASN A 66 -3.98 26.37 -6.94
CA ASN A 66 -4.91 27.43 -7.32
C ASN A 66 -6.25 27.28 -6.59
N PRO A 67 -6.97 28.38 -6.29
CA PRO A 67 -8.30 28.36 -5.71
C PRO A 67 -9.41 27.98 -6.73
N LEU A 68 -9.18 26.97 -7.56
CA LEU A 68 -10.18 26.54 -8.55
C LEU A 68 -11.38 25.89 -7.86
N THR A 69 -12.59 26.31 -8.24
CA THR A 69 -13.83 25.66 -7.76
C THR A 69 -14.27 24.53 -8.68
N THR A 70 -13.92 24.59 -9.96
CA THR A 70 -14.31 23.63 -11.01
C THR A 70 -13.24 23.56 -12.11
N LEU A 71 -13.17 22.43 -12.81
CA LEU A 71 -12.38 22.29 -14.04
C LEU A 71 -13.28 22.44 -15.27
N PRO A 72 -12.75 22.95 -16.40
CA PRO A 72 -13.41 22.87 -17.70
C PRO A 72 -13.51 21.40 -18.17
N GLU A 73 -14.22 21.15 -19.26
CA GLU A 73 -14.20 19.84 -19.90
C GLU A 73 -12.75 19.46 -20.27
N LEU A 74 -12.35 18.24 -19.88
CA LEU A 74 -11.01 17.72 -20.13
C LEU A 74 -10.97 17.08 -21.53
N PRO A 75 -9.95 17.38 -22.35
CA PRO A 75 -9.86 16.83 -23.70
C PRO A 75 -9.54 15.33 -23.63
N ALA A 76 -10.06 14.56 -24.59
CA ALA A 76 -9.83 13.11 -24.65
C ALA A 76 -8.36 12.72 -24.89
N SER A 77 -7.55 13.66 -25.39
CA SER A 77 -6.10 13.53 -25.56
C SER A 77 -5.32 13.62 -24.24
N LEU A 78 -5.96 14.00 -23.13
CA LEU A 78 -5.27 14.24 -21.88
C LEU A 78 -4.81 12.93 -21.26
N ILE A 79 -3.49 12.73 -21.22
CA ILE A 79 -2.84 11.51 -20.71
C ILE A 79 -2.45 11.70 -19.25
N ILE A 80 -2.04 12.92 -18.87
CA ILE A 80 -1.46 13.20 -17.55
C ILE A 80 -2.16 14.40 -16.89
N LEU A 81 -2.88 14.12 -15.80
CA LEU A 81 -3.24 15.12 -14.79
C LEU A 81 -2.11 15.18 -13.77
N ASN A 82 -1.21 16.13 -13.96
CA ASN A 82 0.00 16.20 -13.18
C ASN A 82 -0.25 16.95 -11.86
N ASN A 83 -0.26 16.18 -10.78
CA ASN A 83 -0.43 16.68 -9.42
C ASN A 83 0.91 16.93 -8.70
N ASP A 84 2.03 16.84 -9.43
CA ASP A 84 3.36 17.04 -8.89
C ASP A 84 3.89 18.45 -9.22
N TRP A 85 4.13 19.24 -8.18
CA TRP A 85 4.73 20.58 -8.25
C TRP A 85 6.12 20.58 -8.91
N SER A 86 6.76 19.42 -9.03
CA SER A 86 8.10 19.24 -9.61
C SER A 86 8.12 19.16 -11.14
N ALA A 87 7.02 18.81 -11.80
CA ALA A 87 6.98 18.63 -13.26
C ALA A 87 7.00 19.96 -14.05
N GLY A 88 6.89 21.08 -13.35
CA GLY A 88 6.91 22.43 -13.89
C GLY A 88 8.10 23.28 -13.41
N GLY A 89 9.28 22.71 -13.19
CA GLY A 89 10.52 23.48 -13.01
C GLY A 89 10.71 24.18 -11.65
N ALA A 90 11.72 23.69 -10.92
CA ALA A 90 12.59 24.41 -9.98
C ALA A 90 12.00 25.05 -8.69
N ILE A 91 11.21 24.29 -7.93
CA ILE A 91 11.55 24.11 -6.51
C ILE A 91 12.12 22.68 -6.44
N ALA A 92 13.35 22.51 -5.96
CA ALA A 92 13.86 21.17 -5.70
C ALA A 92 12.83 20.43 -4.82
N PRO A 93 12.47 19.17 -5.14
CA PRO A 93 11.57 18.42 -4.27
C PRO A 93 12.09 18.53 -2.83
N PRO A 94 11.20 18.65 -1.83
CA PRO A 94 11.66 18.82 -0.46
C PRO A 94 12.65 17.70 -0.17
N SER A 95 13.82 18.07 0.37
CA SER A 95 14.81 17.07 0.74
C SER A 95 14.17 16.07 1.70
N PHE A 96 14.69 14.86 1.78
CA PHE A 96 14.19 13.84 2.70
C PHE A 96 13.94 14.41 4.12
N ILE A 97 14.88 15.21 4.62
CA ILE A 97 14.79 15.92 5.90
C ILE A 97 13.60 16.89 5.96
N GLN A 98 13.36 17.67 4.91
CA GLN A 98 12.22 18.60 4.85
C GLN A 98 10.89 17.85 4.83
N SER A 99 10.78 16.79 4.02
CA SER A 99 9.59 15.94 3.92
C SER A 99 9.23 15.31 5.26
N ILE A 100 10.23 14.80 5.99
CA ILE A 100 10.04 14.31 7.37
C ILE A 100 9.59 15.45 8.28
N GLY A 101 10.28 16.59 8.28
CA GLY A 101 9.98 17.73 9.16
C GLY A 101 8.56 18.25 9.04
N TYR A 102 7.92 18.10 7.88
CA TYR A 102 6.54 18.49 7.64
C TYR A 102 5.48 17.66 8.38
N TRP A 103 5.84 16.50 8.92
CA TRP A 103 4.96 15.66 9.75
C TRP A 103 5.02 16.01 11.24
N PHE A 104 5.98 16.85 11.65
CA PHE A 104 6.21 17.19 13.06
C PHE A 104 5.86 18.66 13.36
N PRO A 105 5.33 18.95 14.56
CA PRO A 105 5.13 20.33 15.01
C PRO A 105 6.48 21.02 15.16
N PHE A 106 6.51 22.35 14.96
CA PHE A 106 7.75 23.14 14.95
C PHE A 106 8.63 22.90 16.19
N SER A 107 8.00 22.73 17.37
CA SER A 107 8.68 22.45 18.64
C SER A 107 9.47 21.14 18.69
N GLN A 108 9.11 20.13 17.87
CA GLN A 108 9.73 18.79 17.87
C GLN A 108 10.62 18.55 16.64
N ARG A 109 10.66 19.49 15.69
CA ARG A 109 11.37 19.30 14.42
C ARG A 109 12.88 19.17 14.63
N ALA A 110 13.52 20.06 15.37
CA ALA A 110 14.98 20.08 15.47
C ALA A 110 15.56 18.73 15.93
N GLU A 111 15.05 18.18 17.04
CA GLU A 111 15.46 16.87 17.58
C GLU A 111 15.17 15.73 16.59
N THR A 112 13.98 15.74 15.98
CA THR A 112 13.58 14.71 15.02
C THR A 112 14.50 14.73 13.80
N LEU A 113 14.75 15.90 13.21
CA LEU A 113 15.55 16.03 11.99
C LEU A 113 16.99 15.52 12.18
N THR A 114 17.60 15.74 13.34
CA THR A 114 18.94 15.21 13.65
C THR A 114 18.98 13.68 13.59
N ARG A 115 17.91 12.99 13.97
CA ARG A 115 17.82 11.51 13.86
C ARG A 115 17.77 11.02 12.42
N PHE A 116 17.29 11.85 11.50
CA PHE A 116 17.13 11.52 10.09
C PHE A 116 18.28 11.99 9.19
N GLU A 117 19.21 12.80 9.70
CA GLU A 117 20.35 13.33 8.93
C GLU A 117 21.17 12.23 8.25
N ARG A 118 21.44 11.12 8.95
CA ARG A 118 22.20 9.99 8.41
C ARG A 118 21.37 9.10 7.47
N ILE A 119 20.05 9.15 7.62
CA ILE A 119 19.09 8.37 6.82
C ILE A 119 18.92 8.99 5.43
N ALA A 120 19.07 10.31 5.30
CA ALA A 120 18.90 11.01 4.02
C ALA A 120 19.82 10.52 2.89
N SER A 121 20.95 9.89 3.24
CA SER A 121 21.93 9.32 2.31
C SER A 121 21.72 7.84 1.99
N GLU A 122 20.69 7.20 2.55
CA GLU A 122 20.39 5.79 2.29
C GLU A 122 19.71 5.58 0.94
N GLU A 123 19.88 4.37 0.39
CA GLU A 123 19.23 3.97 -0.85
C GLU A 123 17.71 4.09 -0.73
N ASN A 124 17.03 4.55 -1.78
CA ASN A 124 15.58 4.76 -1.82
C ASN A 124 15.01 5.83 -0.84
N ALA A 125 15.85 6.54 -0.08
CA ALA A 125 15.38 7.62 0.81
C ALA A 125 14.67 8.75 0.04
N GLU A 126 15.16 9.10 -1.15
CA GLU A 126 14.53 10.10 -2.01
C GLU A 126 13.14 9.64 -2.49
N ILE A 127 13.01 8.37 -2.89
CA ILE A 127 11.74 7.77 -3.29
C ILE A 127 10.72 7.82 -2.14
N PHE A 128 11.15 7.44 -0.93
CA PHE A 128 10.31 7.54 0.26
C PHE A 128 9.93 8.99 0.59
N SER A 129 10.83 9.96 0.36
CA SER A 129 10.53 11.40 0.48
C SER A 129 9.38 11.82 -0.44
N HIS A 130 9.40 11.39 -1.70
CA HIS A 130 8.31 11.67 -2.65
C HIS A 130 6.99 11.06 -2.21
N PHE A 131 7.00 9.80 -1.76
CA PHE A 131 5.83 9.14 -1.19
C PHE A 131 5.25 9.94 -0.02
N LEU A 132 6.07 10.32 0.96
CA LEU A 132 5.62 11.08 2.13
C LEU A 132 5.00 12.43 1.77
N ASN A 133 5.54 13.12 0.77
CA ASN A 133 5.00 14.41 0.33
C ASN A 133 3.59 14.25 -0.27
N ARG A 134 3.41 13.23 -1.13
CA ARG A 134 2.10 12.91 -1.72
C ARG A 134 1.11 12.49 -0.64
N LEU A 135 1.53 11.65 0.31
CA LEU A 135 0.70 11.20 1.43
C LEU A 135 0.27 12.40 2.30
N ARG A 136 1.19 13.32 2.60
CA ARG A 136 0.89 14.53 3.39
C ARG A 136 -0.15 15.39 2.71
N TYR A 137 -0.04 15.56 1.39
CA TYR A 137 -0.96 16.36 0.61
C TYR A 137 -2.36 15.74 0.58
N ARG A 138 -2.45 14.41 0.37
CA ARG A 138 -3.71 13.66 0.35
C ARG A 138 -4.48 13.74 1.68
N TYR A 139 -3.75 13.73 2.79
CA TYR A 139 -4.33 13.73 4.14
C TYR A 139 -4.01 15.04 4.87
N ARG A 140 -4.14 16.19 4.18
CA ARG A 140 -3.83 17.51 4.75
C ARG A 140 -4.94 18.09 5.62
N ASP A 141 -6.18 17.67 5.38
CA ASP A 141 -7.35 18.25 6.03
C ASP A 141 -7.45 17.78 7.50
N PRO A 142 -7.91 18.63 8.44
CA PRO A 142 -7.93 18.33 9.88
C PRO A 142 -8.71 17.06 10.26
N GLN A 143 -9.66 16.63 9.43
CA GLN A 143 -10.41 15.40 9.67
C GLN A 143 -9.54 14.12 9.69
N TYR A 144 -8.29 14.20 9.22
CA TYR A 144 -7.34 13.10 9.18
C TYR A 144 -6.27 13.17 10.28
N ASP A 145 -6.44 13.98 11.32
CA ASP A 145 -5.42 14.16 12.37
C ASP A 145 -5.03 12.84 13.08
N ASP A 146 -5.97 11.92 13.29
CA ASP A 146 -5.68 10.59 13.83
C ASP A 146 -4.75 9.78 12.89
N PHE A 147 -5.04 9.81 11.59
CA PHE A 147 -4.21 9.16 10.58
C PHE A 147 -2.83 9.80 10.51
N ARG A 148 -2.75 11.14 10.52
CA ARG A 148 -1.47 11.86 10.51
C ARG A 148 -0.62 11.55 11.75
N SER A 149 -1.27 11.30 12.89
CA SER A 149 -0.61 10.86 14.11
C SER A 149 -0.01 9.45 13.97
N GLN A 150 -0.72 8.52 13.32
CA GLN A 150 -0.17 7.19 12.99
C GLN A 150 1.04 7.27 12.05
N VAL A 151 0.98 8.15 11.03
CA VAL A 151 2.14 8.38 10.14
C VAL A 151 3.33 8.90 10.94
N LYS A 152 3.10 9.85 11.87
CA LYS A 152 4.14 10.38 12.73
C LYS A 152 4.79 9.30 13.61
N GLU A 153 3.98 8.43 14.23
CA GLU A 153 4.47 7.31 15.05
C GLU A 153 5.31 6.32 14.24
N CYS A 154 4.87 5.98 13.02
CA CYS A 154 5.62 5.16 12.08
C CYS A 154 6.98 5.78 11.75
N LEU A 155 7.02 7.09 11.45
CA LEU A 155 8.27 7.80 11.19
C LEU A 155 9.22 7.74 12.39
N ILE A 156 8.70 7.93 13.62
CA ILE A 156 9.52 7.82 14.84
C ILE A 156 10.14 6.42 14.96
N ARG A 157 9.39 5.34 14.72
CA ARG A 157 9.93 3.96 14.72
C ARG A 157 10.99 3.76 13.63
N LEU A 158 10.76 4.28 12.43
CA LEU A 158 11.64 4.13 11.27
C LEU A 158 13.04 4.74 11.51
N ALA A 159 13.13 5.78 12.35
CA ALA A 159 14.40 6.41 12.70
C ALA A 159 15.37 5.46 13.43
N ASP A 160 14.86 4.55 14.27
CA ASP A 160 15.70 3.68 15.12
C ASP A 160 15.88 2.26 14.56
N LYS A 161 15.18 1.91 13.48
CA LYS A 161 15.08 0.53 12.98
C LYS A 161 15.54 0.45 11.52
N PRO A 162 16.83 0.20 11.23
CA PRO A 162 17.35 0.17 9.86
C PRO A 162 16.70 -0.90 8.98
N GLU A 163 16.40 -2.08 9.53
CA GLU A 163 15.79 -3.17 8.77
C GLU A 163 14.32 -2.87 8.42
N LEU A 164 13.58 -2.24 9.34
CA LEU A 164 12.22 -1.75 9.06
C LEU A 164 12.25 -0.68 7.99
N ARG A 165 13.22 0.24 8.09
CA ARG A 165 13.39 1.33 7.14
C ARG A 165 13.64 0.84 5.72
N GLU A 166 14.54 -0.13 5.55
CA GLU A 166 14.78 -0.77 4.26
C GLU A 166 13.49 -1.36 3.67
N LYS A 167 12.73 -2.13 4.48
CA LYS A 167 11.44 -2.71 4.05
C LYS A 167 10.46 -1.61 3.60
N LEU A 168 10.29 -0.55 4.38
CA LEU A 168 9.34 0.52 4.05
C LEU A 168 9.80 1.37 2.85
N PHE A 169 11.10 1.60 2.67
CA PHE A 169 11.63 2.31 1.50
C PHE A 169 11.41 1.50 0.22
N LEU A 170 11.55 0.18 0.28
CA LEU A 170 11.23 -0.70 -0.85
C LEU A 170 9.73 -0.64 -1.20
N CYS A 171 8.84 -0.64 -0.21
CA CYS A 171 7.40 -0.46 -0.48
C CYS A 171 7.09 0.87 -1.20
N ALA A 172 7.87 1.93 -0.96
CA ALA A 172 7.69 3.21 -1.64
C ALA A 172 8.12 3.17 -3.11
N TYR A 173 9.05 2.28 -3.48
CA TYR A 173 9.52 2.13 -4.87
C TYR A 173 8.37 1.86 -5.84
N ASP A 174 7.49 0.93 -5.47
CA ASP A 174 6.32 0.54 -6.27
C ASP A 174 5.25 1.65 -6.40
N SER A 175 5.38 2.76 -5.67
CA SER A 175 4.40 3.87 -5.66
C SER A 175 4.72 5.01 -6.65
N THR A 176 5.91 4.99 -7.25
CA THR A 176 6.43 6.07 -8.10
C THR A 176 5.82 6.12 -9.51
N LEU A 177 5.03 5.12 -9.91
CA LEU A 177 4.61 4.87 -11.29
C LEU A 177 3.10 5.08 -11.56
N ASN A 178 2.40 6.01 -10.87
CA ASN A 178 1.05 6.59 -11.21
C ASN A 178 -0.04 6.54 -10.09
N CYS A 179 -0.97 7.51 -10.15
CA CYS A 179 -2.25 7.73 -9.43
C CYS A 179 -2.23 7.96 -7.90
N ASP A 180 -3.16 8.78 -7.40
CA ASP A 180 -3.27 9.13 -5.97
C ASP A 180 -3.84 7.99 -5.12
N ASP A 181 -4.71 7.12 -5.62
CA ASP A 181 -5.18 5.95 -4.83
C ASP A 181 -4.07 4.90 -4.60
N ARG A 182 -3.03 4.89 -5.44
CA ARG A 182 -1.81 4.11 -5.19
C ARG A 182 -1.09 4.60 -3.93
N ILE A 183 -1.22 5.88 -3.54
CA ILE A 183 -0.60 6.39 -2.30
C ILE A 183 -1.21 5.75 -1.06
N SER A 184 -2.54 5.60 -1.04
CA SER A 184 -3.28 5.02 0.07
C SER A 184 -3.07 3.51 0.13
N LEU A 185 -3.03 2.84 -1.03
CA LEU A 185 -2.71 1.41 -1.07
C LEU A 185 -1.26 1.15 -0.66
N THR A 186 -0.30 1.94 -1.15
CA THR A 186 1.10 1.85 -0.73
C THR A 186 1.25 2.05 0.77
N TRP A 187 0.51 3.00 1.36
CA TRP A 187 0.46 3.14 2.82
C TRP A 187 -0.03 1.86 3.49
N ASN A 188 -1.14 1.26 3.03
CA ASN A 188 -1.64 0.01 3.59
C ASN A 188 -0.62 -1.14 3.46
N VAL A 189 0.10 -1.23 2.34
CA VAL A 189 1.18 -2.21 2.13
C VAL A 189 2.35 -1.97 3.11
N MET A 190 2.78 -0.73 3.28
CA MET A 190 3.80 -0.37 4.28
C MET A 190 3.37 -0.76 5.69
N ARG A 191 2.10 -0.57 6.03
CA ARG A 191 1.57 -0.96 7.32
C ARG A 191 1.56 -2.46 7.53
N VAL A 192 1.21 -3.26 6.51
CA VAL A 192 1.33 -4.73 6.57
C VAL A 192 2.80 -5.14 6.76
N ALA A 193 3.74 -4.49 6.07
CA ALA A 193 5.17 -4.76 6.21
C ALA A 193 5.69 -4.43 7.62
N GLU A 194 5.27 -3.30 8.21
CA GLU A 194 5.60 -2.93 9.59
C GLU A 194 4.99 -3.89 10.62
N MET A 195 3.76 -4.34 10.40
CA MET A 195 3.08 -5.34 11.24
C MET A 195 3.81 -6.68 11.22
N ALA A 196 4.16 -7.17 10.03
CA ALA A 196 4.99 -8.37 9.87
C ALA A 196 6.34 -8.20 10.57
N PHE A 197 7.02 -7.07 10.38
CA PHE A 197 8.28 -6.76 11.06
C PHE A 197 8.13 -6.76 12.58
N THR A 198 7.03 -6.20 13.10
CA THR A 198 6.76 -6.15 14.55
C THR A 198 6.65 -7.57 15.13
N VAL A 199 5.89 -8.46 14.49
CA VAL A 199 5.78 -9.86 14.93
C VAL A 199 7.12 -10.58 14.83
N GLU A 200 7.82 -10.39 13.72
CA GLU A 200 9.08 -11.08 13.44
C GLU A 200 10.20 -10.68 14.41
N GLN A 201 10.37 -9.38 14.66
CA GLN A 201 11.55 -8.84 15.34
C GLN A 201 11.30 -8.40 16.78
N GLU A 202 10.05 -8.03 17.12
CA GLU A 202 9.69 -7.50 18.44
C GLU A 202 8.78 -8.45 19.22
N GLY A 203 8.28 -9.50 18.56
CA GLY A 203 7.52 -10.57 19.18
C GLY A 203 8.36 -11.41 20.14
N HIS A 204 7.80 -11.66 21.32
CA HIS A 204 8.37 -12.49 22.36
C HIS A 204 7.28 -13.12 23.23
N GLU A 205 7.68 -14.07 24.08
CA GLU A 205 6.75 -14.87 24.88
C GLU A 205 5.82 -14.07 25.83
N ASN A 206 6.14 -12.80 26.13
CA ASN A 206 5.36 -11.94 27.04
C ASN A 206 4.42 -10.95 26.34
N ASN A 207 4.41 -10.89 24.99
CA ASN A 207 3.50 -10.01 24.22
C ASN A 207 2.71 -10.79 23.15
N LEU A 208 2.55 -12.11 23.33
CA LEU A 208 1.80 -12.96 22.40
C LEU A 208 0.38 -12.46 22.07
N PRO A 209 -0.40 -11.88 23.02
CA PRO A 209 -1.71 -11.32 22.70
C PRO A 209 -1.66 -10.21 21.64
N GLU A 210 -0.69 -9.31 21.74
CA GLU A 210 -0.48 -8.22 20.77
C GLU A 210 -0.04 -8.77 19.42
N MET A 211 0.88 -9.76 19.41
CA MET A 211 1.38 -10.36 18.16
C MET A 211 0.27 -11.11 17.41
N ILE A 212 -0.62 -11.79 18.13
CA ILE A 212 -1.77 -12.47 17.52
C ILE A 212 -2.80 -11.45 17.01
N ASP A 213 -3.06 -10.35 17.71
CA ASP A 213 -3.94 -9.30 17.20
C ASP A 213 -3.40 -8.69 15.90
N ILE A 214 -2.10 -8.39 15.85
CA ILE A 214 -1.42 -7.94 14.63
C ILE A 214 -1.58 -8.98 13.51
N ALA A 215 -1.33 -10.26 13.81
CA ALA A 215 -1.46 -11.34 12.84
C ALA A 215 -2.90 -11.46 12.29
N ARG A 216 -3.93 -11.31 13.13
CA ARG A 216 -5.34 -11.32 12.72
C ARG A 216 -5.66 -10.17 11.77
N GLN A 217 -5.14 -8.99 12.04
CA GLN A 217 -5.33 -7.84 11.15
C GLN A 217 -4.65 -8.05 9.79
N VAL A 218 -3.43 -8.60 9.76
CA VAL A 218 -2.75 -8.96 8.50
C VAL A 218 -3.55 -10.02 7.74
N PHE A 219 -4.01 -11.06 8.41
CA PHE A 219 -4.86 -12.09 7.83
C PHE A 219 -6.11 -11.50 7.14
N ARG A 220 -6.83 -10.60 7.82
CA ARG A 220 -8.02 -9.94 7.27
C ARG A 220 -7.68 -9.12 6.02
N ILE A 221 -6.55 -8.41 6.02
CA ILE A 221 -6.10 -7.61 4.87
C ILE A 221 -5.75 -8.51 3.68
N GLU A 222 -5.07 -9.63 3.91
CA GLU A 222 -4.76 -10.62 2.88
C GLU A 222 -6.03 -11.26 2.31
N SER A 223 -6.97 -11.70 3.17
CA SER A 223 -8.28 -12.23 2.74
C SER A 223 -9.09 -11.23 1.92
N LEU A 224 -9.07 -9.93 2.27
CA LEU A 224 -9.70 -8.89 1.46
C LEU A 224 -9.02 -8.74 0.09
N THR A 225 -7.69 -8.84 0.06
CA THR A 225 -6.92 -8.74 -1.18
C THR A 225 -7.20 -9.94 -2.10
N GLU A 226 -7.31 -11.14 -1.55
CA GLU A 226 -7.73 -12.32 -2.31
C GLU A 226 -9.14 -12.18 -2.88
N PHE A 227 -10.09 -11.65 -2.08
CA PHE A 227 -11.44 -11.36 -2.54
C PHE A 227 -11.42 -10.34 -3.69
N ALA A 228 -10.68 -9.25 -3.53
CA ALA A 228 -10.52 -8.22 -4.54
C ALA A 228 -9.97 -8.80 -5.85
N ASN A 229 -8.90 -9.59 -5.77
CA ASN A 229 -8.28 -10.21 -6.94
C ASN A 229 -9.25 -11.12 -7.69
N ARG A 230 -10.07 -11.92 -6.99
CA ARG A 230 -11.10 -12.73 -7.66
C ARG A 230 -12.15 -11.86 -8.35
N LYS A 231 -12.55 -10.74 -7.75
CA LYS A 231 -13.51 -9.80 -8.34
C LYS A 231 -12.94 -9.11 -9.57
N ILE A 232 -11.69 -8.66 -9.50
CA ILE A 232 -10.94 -8.09 -10.63
C ILE A 232 -10.88 -9.08 -11.80
N GLN A 233 -10.52 -10.34 -11.52
CA GLN A 233 -10.49 -11.39 -12.55
C GLN A 233 -11.86 -11.68 -13.16
N GLN A 234 -12.96 -11.52 -12.40
CA GLN A 234 -14.31 -11.60 -12.96
C GLN A 234 -14.61 -10.42 -13.88
N PHE A 235 -14.21 -9.20 -13.51
CA PHE A 235 -14.40 -8.02 -14.34
C PHE A 235 -13.57 -8.07 -15.63
N LEU A 236 -12.30 -8.48 -15.57
CA LEU A 236 -11.44 -8.65 -16.74
C LEU A 236 -11.99 -9.67 -17.75
N LYS A 237 -12.65 -10.72 -17.29
CA LYS A 237 -13.31 -11.71 -18.17
C LYS A 237 -14.52 -11.14 -18.91
N VAL A 238 -15.16 -10.11 -18.36
CA VAL A 238 -16.36 -9.48 -18.93
C VAL A 238 -16.01 -8.24 -19.75
N ASN A 239 -15.01 -7.47 -19.31
CA ASN A 239 -14.58 -6.20 -19.90
C ASN A 239 -13.08 -6.28 -20.24
N ASN A 240 -12.76 -6.25 -21.54
CA ASN A 240 -11.41 -6.44 -22.08
C ASN A 240 -10.43 -5.28 -21.80
N THR A 241 -10.79 -4.32 -20.93
CA THR A 241 -10.08 -3.05 -20.67
C THR A 241 -10.21 -2.59 -19.21
N PHE A 242 -10.14 -3.50 -18.23
CA PHE A 242 -10.15 -3.08 -16.82
C PHE A 242 -8.73 -2.72 -16.38
N ASN A 243 -8.52 -1.46 -15.96
CA ASN A 243 -7.23 -0.90 -15.52
C ASN A 243 -7.34 -0.27 -14.11
N GLU A 244 -8.29 -0.76 -13.30
CA GLU A 244 -8.79 -0.14 -12.05
C GLU A 244 -8.67 -1.13 -10.85
N ASP A 245 -7.65 -1.99 -10.89
CA ASP A 245 -7.44 -3.06 -9.92
C ASP A 245 -7.18 -2.54 -8.50
N LEU A 246 -6.57 -1.35 -8.40
CA LEU A 246 -6.20 -0.73 -7.12
C LEU A 246 -7.42 -0.22 -6.37
N GLU A 247 -8.40 0.31 -7.11
CA GLU A 247 -9.63 0.89 -6.59
C GLU A 247 -10.50 -0.16 -5.90
N VAL A 248 -10.51 -1.40 -6.41
CA VAL A 248 -11.22 -2.52 -5.80
C VAL A 248 -10.59 -2.90 -4.45
N ILE A 249 -9.27 -3.06 -4.41
CA ILE A 249 -8.54 -3.46 -3.19
C ILE A 249 -8.69 -2.37 -2.12
N LEU A 250 -8.37 -1.12 -2.48
CA LEU A 250 -8.44 0.00 -1.56
C LEU A 250 -9.88 0.29 -1.13
N GLY A 251 -10.86 0.15 -2.03
CA GLY A 251 -12.27 0.32 -1.72
C GLY A 251 -12.77 -0.68 -0.68
N LEU A 252 -12.38 -1.95 -0.78
CA LEU A 252 -12.71 -2.96 0.23
C LEU A 252 -12.07 -2.68 1.58
N GLN A 253 -10.75 -2.41 1.59
CA GLN A 253 -10.00 -2.15 2.82
C GLN A 253 -10.54 -0.93 3.57
N THR A 254 -10.77 0.18 2.87
CA THR A 254 -11.25 1.43 3.48
C THR A 254 -12.70 1.31 3.97
N ARG A 255 -13.60 0.69 3.18
CA ARG A 255 -15.02 0.55 3.56
C ARG A 255 -15.26 -0.45 4.68
N LEU A 256 -14.45 -1.51 4.75
CA LEU A 256 -14.60 -2.56 5.77
C LEU A 256 -13.66 -2.37 6.97
N ARG A 257 -12.90 -1.28 7.00
CA ARG A 257 -11.98 -0.92 8.09
C ARG A 257 -12.61 -1.08 9.47
N SER A 258 -13.76 -0.45 9.70
CA SER A 258 -14.46 -0.51 10.99
C SER A 258 -15.13 -1.86 11.23
N ALA A 259 -15.68 -2.49 10.19
CA ALA A 259 -16.39 -3.77 10.31
C ALA A 259 -15.47 -4.96 10.62
N LEU A 260 -14.19 -4.86 10.24
CA LEU A 260 -13.16 -5.89 10.40
C LEU A 260 -12.07 -5.49 11.40
N ASN A 261 -12.26 -4.41 12.17
CA ASN A 261 -11.31 -3.89 13.15
C ASN A 261 -9.89 -3.71 12.58
N LEU A 262 -9.77 -3.09 11.40
CA LEU A 262 -8.48 -2.78 10.77
C LEU A 262 -7.99 -1.42 11.27
N THR A 263 -7.05 -1.39 12.20
CA THR A 263 -6.64 -0.11 12.83
C THR A 263 -5.73 0.71 11.93
N HIS A 264 -4.94 0.05 11.08
CA HIS A 264 -3.84 0.65 10.31
C HIS A 264 -4.14 0.94 8.83
N VAL A 265 -5.37 0.65 8.37
CA VAL A 265 -5.80 0.97 7.00
C VAL A 265 -6.09 2.46 6.87
N ALA A 266 -5.73 3.03 5.72
CA ALA A 266 -6.04 4.40 5.31
C ALA A 266 -7.53 4.74 5.56
N PRO A 267 -7.85 5.98 5.98
CA PRO A 267 -9.19 6.32 6.45
C PRO A 267 -10.21 6.41 5.31
N ASP A 268 -9.78 6.74 4.10
CA ASP A 268 -10.66 6.93 2.95
C ASP A 268 -9.95 6.67 1.60
N MET A 269 -10.72 6.80 0.53
CA MET A 269 -10.32 6.56 -0.86
C MET A 269 -10.92 7.64 -1.76
N TYR A 270 -10.18 8.11 -2.77
CA TYR A 270 -10.65 9.21 -3.64
C TYR A 270 -11.62 8.70 -4.71
N PHE A 271 -11.30 7.60 -5.40
CA PHE A 271 -12.09 7.10 -6.54
C PHE A 271 -12.94 5.88 -6.21
N PHE A 272 -13.61 5.86 -5.05
CA PHE A 272 -14.46 4.71 -4.68
C PHE A 272 -15.51 4.38 -5.76
N ARG A 273 -16.03 5.38 -6.47
CA ARG A 273 -17.00 5.15 -7.56
C ARG A 273 -16.42 4.38 -8.74
N SER A 274 -15.11 4.46 -8.95
CA SER A 274 -14.37 3.72 -9.99
C SER A 274 -14.04 2.29 -9.55
N SER A 275 -14.28 1.91 -8.29
CA SER A 275 -14.07 0.52 -7.84
C SER A 275 -15.13 -0.47 -8.36
N HIS A 276 -16.26 0.03 -8.86
CA HIS A 276 -17.44 -0.77 -9.22
C HIS A 276 -17.98 -1.69 -8.10
N LEU A 277 -17.56 -1.47 -6.84
CA LEU A 277 -18.03 -2.23 -5.68
C LEU A 277 -19.47 -1.84 -5.31
N THR A 278 -20.33 -2.84 -5.19
CA THR A 278 -21.69 -2.68 -4.67
C THR A 278 -21.75 -2.92 -3.16
N GLU A 279 -22.84 -2.50 -2.50
CA GLU A 279 -23.06 -2.85 -1.09
C GLU A 279 -23.13 -4.37 -0.86
N ILE A 280 -23.60 -5.12 -1.86
CA ILE A 280 -23.64 -6.59 -1.81
C ILE A 280 -22.22 -7.14 -1.80
N ASP A 281 -21.31 -6.58 -2.60
CA ASP A 281 -19.90 -6.97 -2.61
C ASP A 281 -19.25 -6.71 -1.24
N LEU A 282 -19.52 -5.55 -0.63
CA LEU A 282 -19.01 -5.23 0.72
C LEU A 282 -19.49 -6.25 1.76
N LYS A 283 -20.79 -6.58 1.78
CA LYS A 283 -21.35 -7.55 2.72
C LYS A 283 -20.81 -8.96 2.49
N ASN A 284 -20.63 -9.35 1.22
CA ASN A 284 -20.07 -10.65 0.88
C ASN A 284 -18.60 -10.76 1.29
N ALA A 285 -17.80 -9.72 1.05
CA ALA A 285 -16.40 -9.65 1.47
C ALA A 285 -16.29 -9.71 3.00
N GLU A 286 -17.08 -8.92 3.72
CA GLU A 286 -17.12 -8.94 5.20
C GLU A 286 -17.44 -10.35 5.73
N ARG A 287 -18.52 -10.97 5.24
CA ARG A 287 -18.91 -12.32 5.66
C ARG A 287 -17.83 -13.35 5.36
N GLN A 288 -17.21 -13.27 4.18
CA GLN A 288 -16.16 -14.21 3.80
C GLN A 288 -14.96 -14.07 4.72
N VAL A 289 -14.45 -12.86 4.95
CA VAL A 289 -13.28 -12.63 5.82
C VAL A 289 -13.55 -13.15 7.24
N ARG A 290 -14.73 -12.88 7.80
CA ARG A 290 -15.10 -13.37 9.14
C ARG A 290 -15.15 -14.90 9.21
N GLY A 291 -15.77 -15.54 8.21
CA GLY A 291 -15.84 -17.00 8.12
C GLY A 291 -14.47 -17.65 7.92
N GLU A 292 -13.62 -17.04 7.09
CA GLU A 292 -12.24 -17.48 6.89
C GLU A 292 -11.40 -17.33 8.15
N GLU A 293 -11.52 -16.23 8.90
CA GLU A 293 -10.75 -16.06 10.13
C GLU A 293 -11.13 -17.10 11.17
N ASN A 294 -12.43 -17.38 11.35
CA ASN A 294 -12.90 -18.39 12.28
C ASN A 294 -12.42 -19.82 11.93
N SER A 295 -12.21 -20.12 10.65
CA SER A 295 -11.93 -21.49 10.18
C SER A 295 -10.48 -21.73 9.79
N ARG A 296 -9.74 -20.70 9.37
CA ARG A 296 -8.42 -20.84 8.73
C ARG A 296 -7.31 -20.04 9.42
N PHE A 297 -7.62 -19.13 10.36
CA PHE A 297 -6.61 -18.27 10.96
C PHE A 297 -5.45 -19.04 11.60
N GLU A 298 -5.73 -20.10 12.38
CA GLU A 298 -4.65 -20.89 12.99
C GLU A 298 -3.76 -21.56 11.92
N SER A 299 -4.35 -22.08 10.85
CA SER A 299 -3.59 -22.70 9.77
C SER A 299 -2.73 -21.69 9.02
N TRP A 300 -3.26 -20.49 8.79
CA TRP A 300 -2.51 -19.41 8.19
C TRP A 300 -1.37 -18.93 9.10
N LEU A 301 -1.63 -18.72 10.40
CA LEU A 301 -0.65 -18.22 11.37
C LEU A 301 0.61 -19.08 11.44
N ASN A 302 0.44 -20.40 11.47
CA ASN A 302 1.54 -21.34 11.53
C ASN A 302 2.35 -21.42 10.22
N ASN A 303 1.76 -21.03 9.09
CA ASN A 303 2.46 -20.89 7.81
C ASN A 303 3.09 -19.50 7.63
N TRP A 304 2.75 -18.53 8.48
CA TRP A 304 3.21 -17.16 8.38
C TRP A 304 4.62 -17.00 8.96
N GLU A 305 5.58 -16.66 8.09
CA GLU A 305 7.00 -16.59 8.44
C GLU A 305 7.33 -15.69 9.66
N PRO A 306 6.74 -14.49 9.82
CA PRO A 306 6.94 -13.67 11.02
C PRO A 306 6.64 -14.40 12.33
N TRP A 307 5.56 -15.19 12.36
CA TRP A 307 5.22 -16.01 13.52
C TRP A 307 6.22 -17.13 13.73
N GLN A 308 6.70 -17.78 12.66
CA GLN A 308 7.74 -18.80 12.75
C GLN A 308 9.07 -18.25 13.31
N MET A 309 9.42 -17.00 12.96
CA MET A 309 10.59 -16.30 13.52
C MET A 309 10.43 -15.94 14.98
N LEU A 310 9.23 -15.57 15.41
CA LEU A 310 8.89 -15.42 16.81
C LEU A 310 9.08 -16.76 17.54
N LEU A 311 8.53 -17.87 17.02
CA LEU A 311 8.66 -19.19 17.63
C LEU A 311 10.13 -19.65 17.73
N LYS A 312 10.93 -19.40 16.69
CA LYS A 312 12.39 -19.63 16.69
C LYS A 312 13.07 -18.89 17.83
N ARG A 313 12.66 -17.65 18.11
CA ARG A 313 13.24 -16.83 19.18
C ARG A 313 12.88 -17.35 20.57
N ILE A 314 11.67 -17.89 20.73
CA ILE A 314 11.20 -18.48 21.99
C ILE A 314 11.86 -19.84 22.25
N ASP A 315 11.94 -20.70 21.23
CA ASP A 315 12.48 -22.06 21.36
C ASP A 315 13.38 -22.40 20.16
N PRO A 316 14.65 -21.94 20.16
CA PRO A 316 15.57 -22.16 19.05
C PRO A 316 15.85 -23.64 18.77
N GLN A 317 15.95 -24.46 19.82
CA GLN A 317 16.28 -25.88 19.69
C GLN A 317 15.14 -26.67 19.04
N TRP A 318 13.90 -26.37 19.42
CA TRP A 318 12.74 -26.93 18.73
C TRP A 318 12.72 -26.50 17.26
N TYR A 319 12.99 -25.22 16.98
CA TYR A 319 12.94 -24.71 15.62
C TYR A 319 13.97 -25.39 14.70
N GLU A 320 15.19 -25.63 15.16
CA GLU A 320 16.19 -26.41 14.42
C GLU A 320 15.67 -27.81 14.07
N THR A 321 15.08 -28.50 15.05
CA THR A 321 14.48 -29.83 14.85
C THR A 321 13.33 -29.79 13.83
N ALA A 322 12.49 -28.77 13.90
CA ALA A 322 11.38 -28.55 12.98
C ALA A 322 11.86 -28.32 11.54
N ILE A 323 12.95 -27.57 11.35
CA ILE A 323 13.55 -27.34 10.03
C ILE A 323 14.19 -28.62 9.48
N ASP A 324 14.88 -29.40 10.32
CA ASP A 324 15.44 -30.69 9.92
C ASP A 324 14.34 -31.67 9.48
N GLU A 325 13.22 -31.72 10.21
CA GLU A 325 12.06 -32.53 9.83
C GLU A 325 11.46 -32.08 8.48
N LYS A 326 11.32 -30.76 8.28
CA LYS A 326 10.84 -30.20 7.02
C LYS A 326 11.78 -30.53 5.87
N TYR A 327 13.10 -30.44 6.07
CA TYR A 327 14.09 -30.80 5.06
C TYR A 327 14.07 -32.29 4.74
N ALA A 328 13.96 -33.16 5.74
CA ALA A 328 13.83 -34.60 5.57
C ALA A 328 12.55 -34.98 4.81
N PHE A 329 11.44 -34.27 5.06
CA PHE A 329 10.19 -34.46 4.33
C PHE A 329 10.32 -34.11 2.84
N VAL A 330 10.85 -32.93 2.51
CA VAL A 330 10.98 -32.47 1.12
C VAL A 330 11.87 -33.40 0.29
N ASN A 331 12.94 -33.93 0.89
CA ASN A 331 13.85 -34.86 0.24
C ASN A 331 13.42 -36.34 0.38
N GLY A 332 12.33 -36.60 1.09
CA GLY A 332 11.82 -37.92 1.39
C GLY A 332 10.74 -38.40 0.40
N PRO A 333 10.38 -39.70 0.47
CA PRO A 333 9.31 -40.24 -0.37
C PRO A 333 7.93 -39.66 -0.01
N ASP A 334 7.73 -39.17 1.21
CA ASP A 334 6.44 -38.65 1.67
C ASP A 334 6.01 -37.40 0.89
N PHE A 335 6.93 -36.48 0.59
CA PHE A 335 6.61 -35.31 -0.23
C PHE A 335 6.09 -35.72 -1.62
N LYS A 336 6.77 -36.67 -2.26
CA LYS A 336 6.37 -37.17 -3.59
C LYS A 336 5.02 -37.87 -3.53
N ASN A 337 4.78 -38.70 -2.52
CA ASN A 337 3.50 -39.40 -2.35
C ASN A 337 2.34 -38.41 -2.20
N ARG A 338 2.49 -37.39 -1.34
CA ARG A 338 1.47 -36.35 -1.16
C ARG A 338 1.26 -35.52 -2.42
N LEU A 339 2.33 -35.21 -3.16
CA LEU A 339 2.22 -34.50 -4.44
C LEU A 339 1.46 -35.34 -5.49
N ASP A 340 1.74 -36.64 -5.55
CA ASP A 340 1.04 -37.57 -6.42
C ASP A 340 -0.46 -37.68 -6.05
N GLU A 341 -0.79 -37.69 -4.76
CA GLU A 341 -2.18 -37.61 -4.28
C GLU A 341 -2.87 -36.31 -4.73
N LYS A 342 -2.19 -35.16 -4.69
CA LYS A 342 -2.74 -33.90 -5.21
C LYS A 342 -2.97 -33.96 -6.72
N PHE A 343 -2.07 -34.58 -7.50
CA PHE A 343 -2.31 -34.76 -8.93
C PHE A 343 -3.57 -35.58 -9.19
N GLN A 344 -3.80 -36.65 -8.43
CA GLN A 344 -5.02 -37.46 -8.58
C GLN A 344 -6.27 -36.68 -8.17
N LEU A 345 -6.22 -35.99 -7.03
CA LEU A 345 -7.35 -35.20 -6.51
C LEU A 345 -7.78 -34.10 -7.49
N HIS A 346 -6.81 -33.40 -8.08
CA HIS A 346 -7.05 -32.33 -9.06
C HIS A 346 -7.16 -32.83 -10.51
N GLN A 347 -7.11 -34.16 -10.72
CA GLN A 347 -7.18 -34.79 -12.05
C GLN A 347 -6.16 -34.21 -13.05
N VAL A 348 -4.95 -33.94 -12.57
CA VAL A 348 -3.87 -33.36 -13.40
C VAL A 348 -3.32 -34.43 -14.34
N PRO A 349 -3.40 -34.23 -15.66
CA PRO A 349 -2.91 -35.20 -16.63
C PRO A 349 -1.37 -35.27 -16.60
N PRO A 350 -0.75 -36.44 -16.90
CA PRO A 350 0.70 -36.65 -16.80
C PRO A 350 1.54 -35.56 -17.48
N GLU A 351 1.11 -35.10 -18.65
CA GLU A 351 1.76 -34.06 -19.46
C GLU A 351 1.76 -32.66 -18.82
N ALA A 352 0.85 -32.37 -17.89
CA ALA A 352 0.74 -31.09 -17.20
C ALA A 352 1.31 -31.14 -15.77
N ARG A 353 1.86 -32.30 -15.34
CA ARG A 353 2.34 -32.47 -13.97
C ARG A 353 3.56 -31.63 -13.65
N ASP A 354 4.46 -31.40 -14.60
CA ASP A 354 5.63 -30.56 -14.38
C ASP A 354 5.22 -29.11 -14.06
N ASP A 355 4.28 -28.56 -14.83
CA ASP A 355 3.73 -27.21 -14.59
C ASP A 355 2.94 -27.12 -13.28
N ALA A 356 2.12 -28.14 -12.99
CA ALA A 356 1.32 -28.19 -11.76
C ALA A 356 2.15 -28.48 -10.50
N SER A 357 3.33 -29.10 -10.64
CA SER A 357 4.21 -29.50 -9.53
C SER A 357 4.58 -28.32 -8.66
N HIS A 358 4.84 -27.16 -9.26
CA HIS A 358 5.22 -25.97 -8.51
C HIS A 358 4.08 -25.47 -7.62
N THR A 359 2.86 -25.39 -8.15
CA THR A 359 1.69 -24.89 -7.40
C THR A 359 1.23 -25.89 -6.34
N LEU A 360 1.08 -27.17 -6.72
CA LEU A 360 0.64 -28.21 -5.79
C LEU A 360 1.73 -28.54 -4.75
N GLY A 361 3.01 -28.46 -5.14
CA GLY A 361 4.14 -28.63 -4.22
C GLY A 361 4.16 -27.58 -3.11
N LYS A 362 3.81 -26.31 -3.41
CA LYS A 362 3.65 -25.27 -2.38
C LYS A 362 2.54 -25.61 -1.38
N ILE A 363 1.42 -26.17 -1.85
CA ILE A 363 0.32 -26.61 -0.99
C ILE A 363 0.80 -27.74 -0.07
N VAL A 364 1.49 -28.74 -0.61
CA VAL A 364 2.04 -29.86 0.18
C VAL A 364 3.05 -29.37 1.22
N LEU A 365 3.92 -28.41 0.87
CA LEU A 365 4.84 -27.78 1.82
C LEU A 365 4.11 -27.01 2.94
N ALA A 366 3.04 -26.30 2.61
CA ALA A 366 2.24 -25.56 3.58
C ALA A 366 1.48 -26.50 4.53
N GLU A 367 0.96 -27.61 4.03
CA GLU A 367 0.34 -28.67 4.86
C GLU A 367 1.35 -29.27 5.84
N LYS A 368 2.56 -29.61 5.37
CA LYS A 368 3.60 -30.14 6.26
C LYS A 368 4.08 -29.08 7.27
N THR A 369 4.23 -27.84 6.83
CA THR A 369 4.61 -26.72 7.72
C THR A 369 3.55 -26.54 8.81
N GLN A 370 2.27 -26.61 8.46
CA GLN A 370 1.18 -26.58 9.42
C GLN A 370 1.27 -27.71 10.45
N GLU A 371 1.50 -28.96 10.01
CA GLU A 371 1.62 -30.13 10.90
C GLU A 371 2.72 -29.95 11.95
N ILE A 372 3.88 -29.40 11.55
CA ILE A 372 5.03 -29.19 12.43
C ILE A 372 4.73 -28.06 13.43
N PHE A 373 4.30 -26.90 12.92
CA PHE A 373 4.26 -25.66 13.70
C PHE A 373 3.05 -25.57 14.63
N VAL A 374 1.91 -26.20 14.29
CA VAL A 374 0.67 -26.11 15.08
C VAL A 374 0.85 -26.60 16.52
N SER A 375 1.62 -27.67 16.69
CA SER A 375 1.86 -28.26 18.01
C SER A 375 2.61 -27.30 18.94
N GLN A 376 3.61 -26.61 18.40
CA GLN A 376 4.43 -25.67 19.15
C GLN A 376 3.69 -24.36 19.44
N THR A 377 2.94 -23.83 18.47
CA THR A 377 2.08 -22.66 18.66
C THR A 377 1.11 -22.89 19.82
N ARG A 378 0.38 -24.02 19.81
CA ARG A 378 -0.55 -24.36 20.89
C ARG A 378 0.14 -24.56 22.23
N LYS A 379 1.30 -25.22 22.25
CA LYS A 379 2.09 -25.45 23.47
C LYS A 379 2.51 -24.12 24.11
N ILE A 380 3.09 -23.20 23.35
CA ILE A 380 3.56 -21.90 23.87
C ILE A 380 2.38 -21.08 24.39
N LEU A 381 1.28 -21.04 23.65
CA LEU A 381 0.07 -20.32 24.10
C LEU A 381 -0.55 -20.95 25.35
N ALA A 382 -0.56 -22.28 25.47
CA ALA A 382 -1.05 -22.96 26.66
C ALA A 382 -0.19 -22.65 27.90
N VAL A 383 1.14 -22.64 27.76
CA VAL A 383 2.07 -22.29 28.85
C VAL A 383 1.86 -20.86 29.34
N LYS A 384 1.46 -19.94 28.46
CA LYS A 384 1.20 -18.53 28.79
C LYS A 384 -0.29 -18.23 29.07
N GLU A 385 -1.13 -19.25 29.23
CA GLU A 385 -2.57 -19.10 29.49
C GLU A 385 -3.31 -18.26 28.42
N HIS A 386 -2.90 -18.43 27.17
CA HIS A 386 -3.37 -17.68 26.01
C HIS A 386 -3.98 -18.57 24.91
N SER A 387 -4.40 -19.79 25.25
CA SER A 387 -5.01 -20.73 24.28
C SER A 387 -6.29 -20.19 23.62
N SER A 388 -7.07 -19.36 24.34
CA SER A 388 -8.29 -18.75 23.81
C SER A 388 -8.03 -17.79 22.65
N LEU A 389 -6.79 -17.31 22.46
CA LEU A 389 -6.45 -16.41 21.37
C LEU A 389 -6.55 -17.06 19.99
N LEU A 390 -6.63 -18.39 19.89
CA LEU A 390 -6.84 -19.11 18.64
C LEU A 390 -8.31 -19.45 18.38
N GLU A 391 -9.20 -19.17 19.33
CA GLU A 391 -10.63 -19.46 19.18
C GLU A 391 -11.28 -18.56 18.11
N PRO A 392 -12.44 -18.98 17.55
CA PRO A 392 -13.25 -18.14 16.68
C PRO A 392 -13.59 -16.79 17.34
N VAL A 393 -13.41 -15.70 16.61
CA VAL A 393 -13.57 -14.32 17.15
C VAL A 393 -14.90 -13.71 16.73
N TRP A 394 -15.46 -14.15 15.60
CA TRP A 394 -16.71 -13.62 15.06
C TRP A 394 -17.88 -14.53 15.42
N THR A 395 -18.98 -13.94 15.89
CA THR A 395 -20.28 -14.62 15.98
C THR A 395 -20.90 -14.72 14.59
N GLU A 396 -21.54 -15.86 14.29
CA GLU A 396 -22.28 -16.09 13.03
C GLU A 396 -23.41 -15.10 12.79
#